data_AF-A0A7W1FDZ0-F1
#
_entry.id   AF-A0A7W1FDZ0-F1
#
_cell.length_a   1.000
_cell.length_b   1.000
_cell.length_c   1.000
_cell.angle_alpha   90.00
_cell.angle_beta   90.00
_cell.angle_gamma   90.00
#
_symmetry.space_group_name_H-M   'P 1'
#
loop_
_entity.id
_entity.type
_entity.pdbx_description
1 polymer ?
#
loop_
_entity_poly.entity_id
_entity_poly.type
_entity_poly.pdbx_seq_one_letter_code
_entity_poly.pdbx_strand_id
1 'polypeptide(L)'
;LNMVVPYGDSDYYNLRRTIAVQKPNQADGAINLDGYFGLHPSLKPLEKFWQNKQLAVVHSVGSPDNTRSHFDAQDYMEAGTPGVKSTRDGWLNRVLQTSKKENESPFRAVSMTQQLPRSLYGRAPSVAMTNLADFAINAGIYTQSVQGGFEGIYQQNSKDSLNETGKETFEAVNFLKQANPAQYRAENGARYPNNPFAQSLLQIAQLIKANVGLEVAFTDTPGLNWDTHANEGGARGQIANLLNGFGQAIAAFATDLGKRMDDVVILTMSEFGRTVRENGSRGTDHGHANSMLVLGNSVKGGKIYGDWKGLANENLYEGRDLAVTTDFRDVLGEVAFKHLGNKSLDKIFPNYPTSATKFRGFMS
;
A
#
# COMPACT_ATOMS: atom_id res chain seq x y z
N LEU A 1 -14.30 -8.12 0.98
CA LEU A 1 -15.38 -8.91 1.61
C LEU A 1 -14.88 -10.04 2.52
N ASN A 2 -13.86 -10.84 2.17
CA ASN A 2 -13.29 -11.80 3.13
C ASN A 2 -12.18 -11.20 4.01
N MET A 3 -11.50 -10.14 3.57
CA MET A 3 -10.54 -9.40 4.40
C MET A 3 -11.22 -8.52 5.46
N VAL A 4 -12.15 -7.66 5.01
CA VAL A 4 -13.08 -6.88 5.82
C VAL A 4 -14.46 -7.48 5.58
N VAL A 5 -14.98 -8.17 6.59
CA VAL A 5 -16.14 -9.06 6.57
C VAL A 5 -17.38 -8.27 7.00
N PRO A 6 -18.36 -8.01 6.10
CA PRO A 6 -19.63 -7.37 6.47
C PRO A 6 -20.56 -8.40 7.13
N TYR A 7 -20.18 -8.97 8.28
CA TYR A 7 -20.93 -10.06 8.91
C TYR A 7 -22.33 -9.63 9.38
N GLY A 8 -22.56 -8.32 9.54
CA GLY A 8 -23.86 -7.73 9.82
C GLY A 8 -24.81 -7.74 8.61
N ASP A 9 -24.30 -7.94 7.40
CA ASP A 9 -25.08 -8.12 6.19
C ASP A 9 -25.45 -9.60 6.00
N SER A 10 -26.74 -9.92 6.06
CA SER A 10 -27.20 -11.31 5.89
C SER A 10 -26.93 -11.87 4.50
N ASP A 11 -26.91 -11.02 3.46
CA ASP A 11 -26.68 -11.47 2.09
C ASP A 11 -25.26 -11.98 1.89
N TYR A 12 -24.30 -11.53 2.69
CA TYR A 12 -22.92 -12.03 2.67
C TYR A 12 -22.86 -13.57 2.76
N TYR A 13 -23.61 -14.16 3.68
CA TYR A 13 -23.63 -15.62 3.89
C TYR A 13 -24.37 -16.37 2.77
N ASN A 14 -25.38 -15.74 2.17
CA ASN A 14 -26.12 -16.32 1.05
C ASN A 14 -25.31 -16.28 -0.26
N LEU A 15 -24.50 -15.25 -0.44
CA LEU A 15 -23.68 -14.99 -1.62
C LEU A 15 -22.33 -15.71 -1.58
N ARG A 16 -21.82 -16.05 -0.39
CA ARG A 16 -20.53 -16.75 -0.18
C ARG A 16 -20.69 -18.03 0.65
N ARG A 17 -21.58 -18.92 0.21
CA ARG A 17 -22.04 -20.07 1.01
C ARG A 17 -20.90 -20.97 1.49
N THR A 18 -19.86 -21.13 0.68
CA THR A 18 -18.73 -22.04 0.99
C THR A 18 -17.49 -21.32 1.49
N ILE A 19 -17.35 -20.02 1.22
CA ILE A 19 -16.16 -19.22 1.54
C ILE A 19 -16.41 -18.10 2.55
N ALA A 20 -17.62 -17.97 3.12
CA ALA A 20 -17.91 -16.96 4.12
C ALA A 20 -17.10 -17.18 5.41
N VAL A 21 -16.64 -16.07 5.98
CA VAL A 21 -16.08 -16.03 7.34
C VAL A 21 -17.22 -15.94 8.34
N GLN A 22 -17.16 -16.76 9.39
CA GLN A 22 -18.22 -16.82 10.39
C GLN A 22 -18.32 -15.53 11.21
N LYS A 23 -19.47 -15.32 11.86
CA LYS A 23 -19.71 -14.16 12.73
C LYS A 23 -18.71 -14.14 13.91
N PRO A 24 -18.45 -12.97 14.52
CA PRO A 24 -17.67 -12.90 15.76
C PRO A 24 -18.20 -13.83 16.87
N ASN A 25 -17.31 -14.23 17.77
CA ASN A 25 -17.58 -15.16 18.89
C ASN A 25 -17.91 -16.60 18.46
N GLN A 26 -17.68 -16.96 17.21
CA GLN A 26 -17.67 -18.35 16.73
C GLN A 26 -16.23 -18.83 16.52
N ALA A 27 -16.04 -20.15 16.44
CA ALA A 27 -14.75 -20.72 16.08
C ALA A 27 -14.32 -20.21 14.69
N ASP A 28 -13.11 -19.66 14.59
CA ASP A 28 -12.60 -19.00 13.39
C ASP A 28 -13.51 -17.88 12.84
N GLY A 29 -14.28 -17.24 13.73
CA GLY A 29 -15.11 -16.10 13.40
C GLY A 29 -14.29 -14.83 13.11
N ALA A 30 -14.91 -13.88 12.41
CA ALA A 30 -14.36 -12.56 12.19
C ALA A 30 -14.08 -11.85 13.53
N ILE A 31 -13.04 -11.03 13.56
CA ILE A 31 -12.73 -10.14 14.68
C ILE A 31 -13.65 -8.94 14.57
N ASN A 32 -14.53 -8.73 15.55
CA ASN A 32 -15.47 -7.60 15.54
C ASN A 32 -14.74 -6.25 15.50
N LEU A 33 -15.13 -5.37 14.56
CA LEU A 33 -14.62 -4.01 14.46
C LEU A 33 -15.59 -2.98 15.03
N ASP A 34 -16.84 -2.99 14.56
CA ASP A 34 -17.83 -1.94 14.87
C ASP A 34 -19.26 -2.45 15.10
N GLY A 35 -19.47 -3.76 15.21
CA GLY A 35 -20.79 -4.37 15.34
C GLY A 35 -21.42 -4.78 14.01
N TYR A 36 -20.91 -4.30 12.87
CA TYR A 36 -21.39 -4.65 11.53
C TYR A 36 -20.30 -5.30 10.66
N PHE A 37 -19.09 -4.74 10.71
CA PHE A 37 -17.90 -5.24 10.03
C PHE A 37 -16.97 -5.97 11.01
N GLY A 38 -16.24 -6.94 10.48
CA GLY A 38 -15.15 -7.62 11.17
C GLY A 38 -13.90 -7.72 10.31
N LEU A 39 -12.73 -7.90 10.92
CA LEU A 39 -11.52 -8.35 10.21
C LEU A 39 -11.52 -9.87 10.09
N HIS A 40 -10.96 -10.37 9.00
CA HIS A 40 -10.63 -11.79 8.88
C HIS A 40 -9.82 -12.28 10.10
N PRO A 41 -10.08 -13.48 10.66
CA PRO A 41 -9.36 -13.97 11.84
C PRO A 41 -7.83 -14.03 11.67
N SER A 42 -7.32 -14.37 10.48
CA SER A 42 -5.88 -14.29 10.16
C SER A 42 -5.25 -12.90 10.29
N LEU A 43 -6.05 -11.82 10.34
CA LEU A 43 -5.58 -10.47 10.59
C LEU A 43 -5.55 -10.11 12.07
N LYS A 44 -5.65 -11.08 12.99
CA LYS A 44 -5.48 -10.89 14.44
C LYS A 44 -4.29 -10.03 14.83
N PRO A 45 -3.10 -10.11 14.19
CA PRO A 45 -1.98 -9.22 14.52
C PRO A 45 -2.28 -7.72 14.40
N LEU A 46 -3.29 -7.34 13.60
CA LEU A 46 -3.71 -5.96 13.39
C LEU A 46 -4.72 -5.45 14.43
N GLU A 47 -5.35 -6.34 15.20
CA GLU A 47 -6.42 -5.99 16.14
C GLU A 47 -5.98 -4.95 17.18
N LYS A 48 -4.75 -5.05 17.70
CA LYS A 48 -4.22 -4.08 18.66
C LYS A 48 -4.18 -2.65 18.10
N PHE A 49 -3.90 -2.48 16.81
CA PHE A 49 -3.86 -1.18 16.16
C PHE A 49 -5.26 -0.62 15.91
N TRP A 50 -6.25 -1.49 15.68
CA TRP A 50 -7.65 -1.10 15.67
C TRP A 50 -8.09 -0.57 17.04
N GLN A 51 -7.83 -1.34 18.10
CA GLN A 51 -8.18 -0.98 19.49
C GLN A 51 -7.50 0.32 19.93
N ASN A 52 -6.25 0.53 19.52
CA ASN A 52 -5.49 1.76 19.78
C ASN A 52 -5.87 2.94 18.87
N LYS A 53 -6.87 2.77 17.99
CA LYS A 53 -7.31 3.79 17.02
C LYS A 53 -6.22 4.24 16.03
N GLN A 54 -5.27 3.36 15.74
CA GLN A 54 -4.20 3.58 14.76
C GLN A 54 -4.52 2.98 13.39
N LEU A 55 -5.43 1.99 13.33
CA LEU A 55 -5.90 1.36 12.10
C LEU A 55 -7.30 1.86 11.74
N ALA A 56 -7.48 2.28 10.49
CA ALA A 56 -8.76 2.55 9.85
C ALA A 56 -8.93 1.67 8.60
N VAL A 57 -10.18 1.50 8.18
CA VAL A 57 -10.52 0.93 6.87
C VAL A 57 -11.26 1.99 6.08
N VAL A 58 -10.89 2.21 4.82
CA VAL A 58 -11.74 2.91 3.85
C VAL A 58 -12.37 1.87 2.93
N HIS A 59 -13.68 1.68 3.04
CA HIS A 59 -14.45 0.66 2.32
C HIS A 59 -15.14 1.25 1.09
N SER A 60 -15.59 0.34 0.20
CA SER A 60 -16.30 0.66 -1.04
C SER A 60 -15.50 1.64 -1.91
N VAL A 61 -14.17 1.45 -1.89
CA VAL A 61 -13.19 2.28 -2.58
C VAL A 61 -12.71 1.59 -3.85
N GLY A 62 -12.54 2.33 -4.93
CA GLY A 62 -12.03 1.77 -6.18
C GLY A 62 -11.85 2.82 -7.27
N SER A 63 -11.40 2.37 -8.43
CA SER A 63 -11.34 3.16 -9.65
C SER A 63 -12.74 3.38 -10.23
N PRO A 64 -13.07 4.56 -10.76
CA PRO A 64 -14.29 4.75 -11.56
C PRO A 64 -14.21 4.05 -12.94
N ASP A 65 -13.00 3.72 -13.40
CA ASP A 65 -12.82 2.86 -14.59
C ASP A 65 -13.15 1.41 -14.24
N ASN A 66 -13.81 0.69 -15.16
CA ASN A 66 -14.34 -0.65 -14.91
C ASN A 66 -13.48 -1.77 -15.51
N THR A 67 -12.28 -1.47 -16.02
CA THR A 67 -11.37 -2.46 -16.59
C THR A 67 -11.07 -3.60 -15.61
N ARG A 68 -10.98 -4.82 -16.14
CA ARG A 68 -10.62 -6.05 -15.40
C ARG A 68 -9.26 -6.60 -15.77
N SER A 69 -8.52 -5.86 -16.61
CA SER A 69 -7.14 -6.14 -16.95
C SER A 69 -6.26 -5.67 -15.81
N HIS A 70 -5.46 -6.57 -15.21
CA HIS A 70 -4.48 -6.18 -14.19
C HIS A 70 -3.57 -5.07 -14.69
N PHE A 71 -3.08 -5.18 -15.94
CA PHE A 71 -2.18 -4.20 -16.53
C PHE A 71 -2.79 -2.80 -16.57
N ASP A 72 -4.03 -2.68 -17.09
CA ASP A 72 -4.68 -1.36 -17.20
C ASP A 72 -5.12 -0.84 -15.83
N ALA A 73 -5.70 -1.69 -14.97
CA ALA A 73 -6.18 -1.28 -13.66
C ALA A 73 -5.02 -0.82 -12.75
N GLN A 74 -3.91 -1.56 -12.75
CA GLN A 74 -2.70 -1.18 -12.03
C GLN A 74 -2.12 0.12 -12.58
N ASP A 75 -1.94 0.23 -13.91
CA ASP A 75 -1.44 1.46 -14.53
C ASP A 75 -2.30 2.67 -14.16
N TYR A 76 -3.62 2.55 -14.19
CA TYR A 76 -4.56 3.62 -13.85
C TYR A 76 -4.52 4.04 -12.38
N MET A 77 -4.46 3.08 -11.46
CA MET A 77 -4.40 3.36 -10.03
C MET A 77 -3.05 3.97 -9.63
N GLU A 78 -1.95 3.46 -10.20
CA GLU A 78 -0.61 3.95 -9.95
C GLU A 78 -0.27 5.26 -10.69
N ALA A 79 -0.83 5.48 -11.87
CA ALA A 79 -0.79 6.77 -12.54
C ALA A 79 -1.77 7.77 -11.94
N GLY A 80 -2.77 7.35 -11.15
CA GLY A 80 -3.79 8.26 -10.60
C GLY A 80 -4.70 8.92 -11.65
N THR A 81 -4.74 8.39 -12.87
CA THR A 81 -5.51 8.92 -14.01
C THR A 81 -6.26 7.82 -14.76
N PRO A 82 -7.33 7.25 -14.18
CA PRO A 82 -8.08 6.17 -14.80
C PRO A 82 -8.56 6.50 -16.21
N GLY A 83 -8.42 5.53 -17.12
CA GLY A 83 -8.79 5.68 -18.53
C GLY A 83 -7.79 6.46 -19.40
N VAL A 84 -6.70 7.00 -18.83
CA VAL A 84 -5.74 7.86 -19.55
C VAL A 84 -4.36 7.20 -19.62
N LYS A 85 -4.12 6.38 -20.63
CA LYS A 85 -2.83 5.68 -20.86
C LYS A 85 -1.68 6.60 -21.25
N SER A 86 -1.96 7.84 -21.67
CA SER A 86 -0.94 8.79 -22.11
C SER A 86 -0.26 9.55 -20.96
N THR A 87 -0.77 9.45 -19.74
CA THR A 87 -0.12 10.02 -18.55
C THR A 87 1.27 9.43 -18.43
N ARG A 88 2.32 10.23 -18.28
CA ARG A 88 3.70 9.72 -18.33
C ARG A 88 4.25 9.36 -16.97
N ASP A 89 3.79 10.01 -15.91
CA ASP A 89 4.29 9.86 -14.56
C ASP A 89 3.26 9.22 -13.62
N GLY A 90 3.75 8.70 -12.51
CA GLY A 90 2.95 8.14 -11.42
C GLY A 90 2.55 9.21 -10.40
N TRP A 91 1.48 8.93 -9.64
CA TRP A 91 0.96 9.92 -8.69
C TRP A 91 1.94 10.21 -7.54
N LEU A 92 2.67 9.21 -7.05
CA LEU A 92 3.70 9.41 -6.02
C LEU A 92 4.87 10.24 -6.55
N ASN A 93 5.31 10.02 -7.80
CA ASN A 93 6.34 10.87 -8.38
C ASN A 93 5.85 12.32 -8.53
N ARG A 94 4.58 12.54 -8.91
CA ARG A 94 4.01 13.90 -8.96
C ARG A 94 3.92 14.56 -7.58
N VAL A 95 3.71 13.81 -6.51
CA VAL A 95 3.86 14.34 -5.14
C VAL A 95 5.26 14.88 -4.93
N LEU A 96 6.31 14.11 -5.26
CA LEU A 96 7.71 14.52 -5.09
C LEU A 96 8.09 15.72 -5.97
N GLN A 97 7.62 15.75 -7.21
CA GLN A 97 7.84 16.87 -8.15
C GLN A 97 7.23 18.18 -7.66
N THR A 98 6.16 18.11 -6.85
CA THR A 98 5.43 19.28 -6.35
C THR A 98 5.76 19.65 -4.90
N SER A 99 6.61 18.86 -4.23
CA SER A 99 7.10 19.08 -2.86
C SER A 99 8.61 19.38 -2.78
N LYS A 100 9.21 19.89 -3.87
CA LYS A 100 10.67 20.08 -4.01
C LYS A 100 11.30 20.73 -2.76
N LYS A 101 12.40 20.15 -2.27
CA LYS A 101 13.19 20.64 -1.14
C LYS A 101 14.59 21.04 -1.61
N GLU A 102 15.25 21.90 -0.84
CA GLU A 102 16.68 22.15 -1.01
C GLU A 102 17.49 20.99 -0.40
N ASN A 103 18.56 20.55 -1.05
CA ASN A 103 19.42 19.41 -0.64
C ASN A 103 18.65 18.08 -0.47
N GLU A 104 18.04 17.61 -1.57
CA GLU A 104 17.22 16.40 -1.55
C GLU A 104 18.07 15.14 -1.36
N SER A 105 17.62 14.26 -0.45
CA SER A 105 18.23 12.94 -0.35
C SER A 105 17.91 12.09 -1.59
N PRO A 106 18.88 11.32 -2.12
CA PRO A 106 18.60 10.32 -3.16
C PRO A 106 17.64 9.22 -2.68
N PHE A 107 17.42 9.09 -1.38
CA PHE A 107 16.45 8.14 -0.79
C PHE A 107 15.09 8.75 -0.48
N ARG A 108 14.75 9.95 -0.99
CA ARG A 108 13.41 10.54 -0.81
C ARG A 108 12.30 9.57 -1.24
N ALA A 109 12.54 8.80 -2.30
CA ALA A 109 11.63 7.77 -2.77
C ALA A 109 12.35 6.45 -3.03
N VAL A 110 11.92 5.41 -2.33
CA VAL A 110 12.49 4.06 -2.46
C VAL A 110 11.40 3.05 -2.76
N SER A 111 11.65 2.18 -3.74
CA SER A 111 10.82 1.01 -4.01
C SER A 111 11.57 -0.26 -3.68
N MET A 112 10.96 -1.12 -2.87
CA MET A 112 11.43 -2.48 -2.60
C MET A 112 10.95 -3.46 -3.68
N THR A 113 11.30 -3.20 -4.93
CA THR A 113 10.88 -3.95 -6.13
C THR A 113 12.04 -4.07 -7.12
N GLN A 114 11.93 -5.01 -8.08
CA GLN A 114 12.98 -5.21 -9.10
C GLN A 114 13.03 -4.07 -10.12
N GLN A 115 11.86 -3.58 -10.54
CA GLN A 115 11.72 -2.43 -11.41
C GLN A 115 10.93 -1.35 -10.68
N LEU A 116 11.17 -0.10 -11.02
CA LEU A 116 10.43 1.02 -10.45
C LEU A 116 8.92 0.80 -10.71
N PRO A 117 8.05 0.96 -9.70
CA PRO A 117 6.62 0.84 -9.88
C PRO A 117 6.11 2.04 -10.66
N ARG A 118 4.97 1.86 -11.34
CA ARG A 118 4.36 2.88 -12.18
C ARG A 118 4.09 4.18 -11.41
N SER A 119 3.75 4.05 -10.13
CA SER A 119 3.47 5.15 -9.20
C SER A 119 4.67 6.07 -8.97
N LEU A 120 5.89 5.58 -9.18
CA LEU A 120 7.12 6.33 -9.04
C LEU A 120 7.75 6.75 -10.38
N TYR A 121 7.13 6.47 -11.53
CA TYR A 121 7.63 6.96 -12.82
C TYR A 121 7.56 8.49 -12.87
N GLY A 122 8.60 9.15 -13.33
CA GLY A 122 8.59 10.60 -13.54
C GLY A 122 9.97 11.23 -13.40
N ARG A 123 10.00 12.54 -13.15
CA ARG A 123 11.24 13.34 -13.13
C ARG A 123 11.87 13.44 -11.75
N ALA A 124 11.11 13.20 -10.67
CA ALA A 124 11.70 13.18 -9.34
C ALA A 124 12.56 11.92 -9.18
N PRO A 125 13.79 12.02 -8.66
CA PRO A 125 14.64 10.87 -8.41
C PRO A 125 13.93 9.82 -7.54
N SER A 126 14.06 8.55 -7.92
CA SER A 126 13.50 7.42 -7.17
C SER A 126 14.38 6.19 -7.36
N VAL A 127 14.58 5.43 -6.29
CA VAL A 127 15.47 4.27 -6.28
C VAL A 127 14.66 2.98 -6.17
N ALA A 128 14.89 2.03 -7.09
CA ALA A 128 14.35 0.68 -6.97
C ALA A 128 15.45 -0.29 -6.51
N MET A 129 15.15 -1.12 -5.52
CA MET A 129 16.05 -2.17 -5.05
C MET A 129 15.26 -3.33 -4.46
N THR A 130 15.75 -4.56 -4.57
CA THR A 130 15.13 -5.72 -3.90
C THR A 130 15.77 -6.04 -2.56
N ASN A 131 17.03 -5.63 -2.37
CA ASN A 131 17.82 -5.88 -1.18
C ASN A 131 18.80 -4.72 -0.91
N LEU A 132 18.75 -4.16 0.29
CA LEU A 132 19.53 -3.01 0.72
C LEU A 132 21.02 -3.33 0.92
N ALA A 133 21.35 -4.56 1.35
CA ALA A 133 22.74 -4.99 1.51
C ALA A 133 23.41 -5.16 0.14
N ASP A 134 22.73 -5.82 -0.80
CA ASP A 134 23.23 -5.97 -2.18
C ASP A 134 23.38 -4.61 -2.86
N PHE A 135 22.42 -3.72 -2.63
CA PHE A 135 22.48 -2.35 -3.11
C PHE A 135 23.70 -1.59 -2.57
N ALA A 136 23.96 -1.67 -1.27
CA ALA A 136 25.11 -1.00 -0.65
C ALA A 136 26.45 -1.55 -1.17
N ILE A 137 26.53 -2.85 -1.44
CA ILE A 137 27.71 -3.49 -2.03
C ILE A 137 27.92 -2.99 -3.47
N ASN A 138 26.88 -3.09 -4.31
CA ASN A 138 26.95 -2.68 -5.70
C ASN A 138 27.32 -1.20 -5.81
N ALA A 139 26.64 -0.33 -5.06
CA ALA A 139 26.94 1.10 -5.04
C ALA A 139 28.38 1.37 -4.54
N GLY A 140 28.87 0.59 -3.56
CA GLY A 140 30.26 0.63 -3.12
C GLY A 140 31.26 0.28 -4.21
N ILE A 141 30.98 -0.72 -5.05
CA ILE A 141 31.82 -1.10 -6.19
C ILE A 141 31.84 0.02 -7.25
N TYR A 142 30.68 0.57 -7.61
CA TYR A 142 30.57 1.68 -8.58
C TYR A 142 31.34 2.92 -8.12
N THR A 143 31.32 3.24 -6.82
CA THR A 143 32.11 4.37 -6.28
C THR A 143 33.62 4.16 -6.36
N GLN A 144 34.12 2.92 -6.46
CA GLN A 144 35.55 2.60 -6.56
C GLN A 144 36.07 2.54 -8.00
N SER A 145 35.21 2.38 -9.01
CA SER A 145 35.60 2.07 -10.40
C SER A 145 35.63 3.26 -11.39
N VAL A 146 35.69 4.52 -10.93
CA VAL A 146 35.85 5.77 -11.72
C VAL A 146 34.58 6.33 -12.39
N GLN A 147 34.34 7.64 -12.16
CA GLN A 147 33.51 8.65 -12.88
C GLN A 147 32.07 8.36 -13.34
N GLY A 148 31.54 7.16 -13.21
CA GLY A 148 30.11 6.87 -13.43
C GLY A 148 29.40 6.72 -12.09
N GLY A 149 28.74 7.78 -11.62
CA GLY A 149 27.92 7.75 -10.41
C GLY A 149 26.70 6.83 -10.53
N PHE A 150 25.75 6.95 -9.61
CA PHE A 150 24.47 6.20 -9.52
C PHE A 150 23.60 6.20 -10.80
N GLU A 151 24.06 6.82 -11.89
CA GLU A 151 23.42 6.89 -13.21
C GLU A 151 23.04 5.51 -13.77
N GLY A 152 23.84 4.47 -13.50
CA GLY A 152 23.49 3.09 -13.90
C GLY A 152 22.30 2.49 -13.14
N ILE A 153 21.99 3.02 -11.95
CA ILE A 153 20.84 2.63 -11.12
C ILE A 153 19.62 3.52 -11.43
N TYR A 154 19.85 4.80 -11.74
CA TYR A 154 18.80 5.78 -12.07
C TYR A 154 18.37 5.81 -13.54
N GLN A 155 19.01 5.07 -14.45
CA GLN A 155 18.75 5.20 -15.89
C GLN A 155 17.39 4.64 -16.34
N GLN A 156 16.37 5.48 -16.23
CA GLN A 156 15.41 5.81 -17.30
C GLN A 156 14.77 7.16 -16.98
N ASN A 157 15.11 8.20 -17.78
CA ASN A 157 14.34 9.46 -18.02
C ASN A 157 14.92 10.84 -17.67
N SER A 158 16.22 11.02 -17.37
CA SER A 158 16.82 12.37 -17.33
C SER A 158 18.20 12.39 -18.01
N LYS A 159 18.31 13.19 -19.07
CA LYS A 159 19.52 13.35 -19.90
C LYS A 159 20.44 14.49 -19.43
N ASP A 160 20.19 15.10 -18.28
CA ASP A 160 20.96 16.26 -17.80
C ASP A 160 21.44 16.07 -16.36
N SER A 161 22.72 16.39 -16.15
CA SER A 161 23.45 16.62 -14.87
C SER A 161 24.33 15.49 -14.32
N LEU A 162 25.54 15.35 -14.88
CA LEU A 162 26.62 14.47 -14.41
C LEU A 162 27.36 14.98 -13.15
N ASN A 163 27.31 16.28 -12.83
CA ASN A 163 28.17 16.88 -11.79
C ASN A 163 27.54 17.00 -10.38
N GLU A 164 26.21 17.12 -10.25
CA GLU A 164 25.53 17.18 -8.95
C GLU A 164 25.20 15.77 -8.41
N THR A 165 24.72 14.88 -9.30
CA THR A 165 24.38 13.48 -9.04
C THR A 165 25.53 12.66 -8.42
N GLY A 166 26.78 12.98 -8.77
CA GLY A 166 27.96 12.28 -8.25
C GLY A 166 28.22 12.50 -6.76
N LYS A 167 27.92 13.67 -6.19
CA LYS A 167 28.10 13.93 -4.75
C LYS A 167 27.03 13.24 -3.91
N GLU A 168 25.77 13.34 -4.35
CA GLU A 168 24.62 12.68 -3.72
C GLU A 168 24.83 11.15 -3.67
N THR A 169 25.45 10.57 -4.71
CA THR A 169 25.86 9.16 -4.76
C THR A 169 26.79 8.76 -3.60
N PHE A 170 27.86 9.54 -3.37
CA PHE A 170 28.84 9.21 -2.34
C PHE A 170 28.25 9.36 -0.93
N GLU A 171 27.42 10.38 -0.72
CA GLU A 171 26.73 10.59 0.54
C GLU A 171 25.75 9.45 0.83
N ALA A 172 24.98 9.00 -0.16
CA ALA A 172 24.07 7.86 -0.04
C ALA A 172 24.79 6.56 0.37
N VAL A 173 25.89 6.24 -0.29
CA VAL A 173 26.69 5.03 -0.02
C VAL A 173 27.35 5.11 1.35
N ASN A 174 27.94 6.26 1.69
CA ASN A 174 28.53 6.45 3.01
C ASN A 174 27.48 6.36 4.12
N PHE A 175 26.31 6.93 3.87
CA PHE A 175 25.18 6.86 4.78
C PHE A 175 24.71 5.42 5.00
N LEU A 176 24.50 4.64 3.93
CA LEU A 176 24.11 3.24 4.05
C LEU A 176 25.21 2.38 4.68
N LYS A 177 26.48 2.65 4.41
CA LYS A 177 27.60 1.97 5.10
C LYS A 177 27.60 2.25 6.60
N GLN A 178 27.33 3.49 7.01
CA GLN A 178 27.23 3.87 8.42
C GLN A 178 26.00 3.27 9.11
N ALA A 179 24.87 3.18 8.40
CA ALA A 179 23.65 2.54 8.90
C ALA A 179 23.79 1.02 9.14
N ASN A 180 24.84 0.40 8.59
CA ASN A 180 25.20 -1.01 8.72
C ASN A 180 24.01 -2.00 8.61
N PRO A 181 23.44 -2.16 7.40
CA PRO A 181 22.25 -2.97 7.17
C PRO A 181 22.33 -4.41 7.67
N ALA A 182 23.52 -5.00 7.59
CA ALA A 182 23.76 -6.36 8.02
C ALA A 182 23.61 -6.56 9.54
N GLN A 183 23.58 -5.48 10.34
CA GLN A 183 23.42 -5.51 11.79
C GLN A 183 22.07 -4.96 12.25
N TYR A 184 21.14 -4.68 11.34
CA TYR A 184 19.82 -4.19 11.71
C TYR A 184 19.13 -5.17 12.65
N ARG A 185 18.62 -4.64 13.78
CA ARG A 185 17.83 -5.40 14.75
C ARG A 185 16.50 -4.69 14.92
N ALA A 186 15.42 -5.45 14.74
CA ALA A 186 14.08 -4.94 15.00
C ALA A 186 13.95 -4.56 16.48
N GLU A 187 13.25 -3.46 16.75
CA GLU A 187 13.03 -2.88 18.07
C GLU A 187 11.64 -3.25 18.61
N ASN A 188 11.35 -2.84 19.85
CA ASN A 188 9.99 -2.90 20.46
C ASN A 188 9.35 -4.30 20.48
N GLY A 189 10.17 -5.35 20.40
CA GLY A 189 9.71 -6.74 20.38
C GLY A 189 9.12 -7.19 19.04
N ALA A 190 9.33 -6.44 17.96
CA ALA A 190 8.86 -6.83 16.63
C ALA A 190 9.48 -8.15 16.15
N ARG A 191 8.65 -8.98 15.53
CA ARG A 191 9.06 -10.25 14.93
C ARG A 191 8.49 -10.33 13.52
N TYR A 192 9.35 -10.15 12.53
CA TYR A 192 8.96 -10.27 11.13
C TYR A 192 8.86 -11.74 10.73
N PRO A 193 7.78 -12.16 10.04
CA PRO A 193 7.70 -13.51 9.51
C PRO A 193 8.73 -13.71 8.39
N ASN A 194 9.12 -14.96 8.15
CA ASN A 194 10.05 -15.31 7.09
C ASN A 194 9.32 -15.36 5.73
N ASN A 195 9.01 -14.20 5.14
CA ASN A 195 8.50 -14.09 3.77
C ASN A 195 9.00 -12.80 3.08
N PRO A 196 9.02 -12.74 1.73
CA PRO A 196 9.62 -11.61 1.00
C PRO A 196 8.95 -10.25 1.28
N PHE A 197 7.62 -10.23 1.47
CA PHE A 197 6.90 -9.00 1.82
C PHE A 197 7.36 -8.44 3.18
N ALA A 198 7.48 -9.29 4.19
CA ALA A 198 7.98 -8.91 5.50
C ALA A 198 9.45 -8.44 5.46
N GLN A 199 10.28 -9.05 4.62
CA GLN A 199 11.65 -8.58 4.41
C GLN A 199 11.71 -7.21 3.72
N SER A 200 10.77 -6.91 2.83
CA SER A 200 10.66 -5.58 2.21
C SER A 200 10.30 -4.52 3.26
N LEU A 201 9.30 -4.80 4.10
CA LEU A 201 8.94 -3.91 5.21
C LEU A 201 10.06 -3.74 6.24
N LEU A 202 10.80 -4.81 6.59
CA LEU A 202 11.96 -4.75 7.48
C LEU A 202 13.01 -3.75 6.97
N GLN A 203 13.30 -3.78 5.66
CA GLN A 203 14.27 -2.89 5.04
C GLN A 203 13.76 -1.45 4.94
N ILE A 204 12.46 -1.24 4.70
CA ILE A 204 11.85 0.09 4.79
C ILE A 204 11.97 0.63 6.22
N ALA A 205 11.71 -0.19 7.25
CA ALA A 205 11.88 0.23 8.65
C ALA A 205 13.33 0.63 8.95
N GLN A 206 14.28 -0.10 8.37
CA GLN A 206 15.69 0.24 8.48
C GLN A 206 16.01 1.60 7.84
N LEU A 207 15.52 1.87 6.63
CA LEU A 207 15.71 3.17 5.95
C LEU A 207 15.13 4.33 6.78
N ILE A 208 13.92 4.14 7.33
CA ILE A 208 13.26 5.11 8.21
C ILE A 208 14.12 5.38 9.45
N LYS A 209 14.58 4.33 10.14
CA LYS A 209 15.37 4.47 11.38
C LYS A 209 16.76 5.04 11.15
N ALA A 210 17.33 4.80 9.98
CA ALA A 210 18.57 5.42 9.59
C ALA A 210 18.36 6.94 9.35
N ASN A 211 17.14 7.40 9.04
CA ASN A 211 16.85 8.79 8.74
C ASN A 211 17.55 9.24 7.44
N VAL A 212 17.44 8.40 6.40
CA VAL A 212 17.97 8.69 5.05
C VAL A 212 17.25 9.83 4.34
N GLY A 213 16.25 10.48 4.94
CA GLY A 213 15.38 11.45 4.26
C GLY A 213 14.27 10.82 3.41
N LEU A 214 13.83 9.61 3.75
CA LEU A 214 12.73 8.89 3.09
C LEU A 214 11.39 9.64 3.28
N GLU A 215 10.70 9.93 2.18
CA GLU A 215 9.35 10.50 2.18
C GLU A 215 8.31 9.51 1.66
N VAL A 216 8.68 8.70 0.67
CA VAL A 216 7.81 7.71 0.06
C VAL A 216 8.55 6.37 -0.02
N ALA A 217 7.92 5.32 0.50
CA ALA A 217 8.33 3.95 0.24
C ALA A 217 7.22 3.17 -0.47
N PHE A 218 7.62 2.35 -1.43
CA PHE A 218 6.73 1.42 -2.12
C PHE A 218 7.23 -0.02 -1.95
N THR A 219 6.30 -0.95 -1.79
CA THR A 219 6.53 -2.37 -2.02
C THR A 219 5.20 -2.98 -2.45
N ASP A 220 5.26 -3.96 -3.36
CA ASP A 220 4.12 -4.84 -3.61
C ASP A 220 3.96 -5.81 -2.42
N THR A 221 3.35 -6.96 -2.67
CA THR A 221 3.31 -8.08 -1.72
C THR A 221 4.06 -9.28 -2.29
N PRO A 222 5.38 -9.20 -2.49
CA PRO A 222 6.13 -10.27 -3.15
C PRO A 222 5.97 -11.61 -2.41
N GLY A 223 5.71 -12.66 -3.17
CA GLY A 223 5.42 -14.00 -2.63
C GLY A 223 3.98 -14.22 -2.15
N LEU A 224 3.10 -13.21 -2.23
CA LEU A 224 1.66 -13.35 -1.95
C LEU A 224 0.87 -13.22 -3.27
N ASN A 225 0.15 -14.28 -3.65
CA ASN A 225 -0.69 -14.30 -4.86
C ASN A 225 -2.18 -14.17 -4.51
N TRP A 226 -2.77 -13.02 -4.80
CA TRP A 226 -4.13 -12.65 -4.38
C TRP A 226 -5.24 -13.16 -5.31
N ASP A 227 -4.91 -13.69 -6.49
CA ASP A 227 -5.89 -14.16 -7.49
C ASP A 227 -6.46 -15.54 -7.18
N THR A 228 -7.31 -15.54 -6.16
CA THR A 228 -7.99 -16.70 -5.60
C THR A 228 -9.26 -17.09 -6.39
N HIS A 229 -9.11 -17.39 -7.69
CA HIS A 229 -10.24 -17.77 -8.57
C HIS A 229 -10.83 -19.15 -8.29
N ALA A 230 -10.13 -20.00 -7.55
CA ALA A 230 -10.60 -21.32 -7.16
C ALA A 230 -10.11 -21.64 -5.76
N ASN A 231 -10.96 -22.32 -4.97
CA ASN A 231 -10.66 -22.73 -3.60
C ASN A 231 -10.06 -21.61 -2.73
N GLU A 232 -10.62 -20.39 -2.81
CA GLU A 232 -10.19 -19.21 -2.04
C GLU A 232 -10.09 -19.54 -0.55
N GLY A 233 -11.09 -20.28 -0.05
CA GLY A 233 -11.29 -20.53 1.36
C GLY A 233 -12.01 -19.36 2.04
N GLY A 234 -12.38 -19.59 3.30
CA GLY A 234 -12.91 -18.54 4.18
C GLY A 234 -11.91 -18.26 5.28
N ALA A 235 -12.32 -18.49 6.53
CA ALA A 235 -11.47 -18.31 7.71
C ALA A 235 -10.18 -19.15 7.71
N ARG A 236 -10.15 -20.23 6.92
CA ARG A 236 -8.99 -21.09 6.64
C ARG A 236 -8.85 -21.27 5.12
N GLY A 237 -7.65 -21.65 4.66
CA GLY A 237 -7.36 -21.90 3.25
C GLY A 237 -6.41 -20.87 2.65
N GLN A 238 -6.44 -20.73 1.32
CA GLN A 238 -5.48 -19.90 0.59
C GLN A 238 -5.55 -18.44 1.05
N ILE A 239 -6.73 -17.82 1.07
CA ILE A 239 -6.88 -16.41 1.47
C ILE A 239 -6.45 -16.19 2.93
N ALA A 240 -6.76 -17.13 3.82
CA ALA A 240 -6.38 -17.06 5.22
C ALA A 240 -4.85 -17.08 5.42
N ASN A 241 -4.12 -17.85 4.61
CA ASN A 241 -2.66 -17.91 4.65
C ASN A 241 -2.03 -16.61 4.14
N LEU A 242 -2.55 -16.06 3.04
CA LEU A 242 -2.09 -14.78 2.49
C LEU A 242 -2.30 -13.64 3.49
N LEU A 243 -3.50 -13.56 4.06
CA LEU A 243 -3.86 -12.55 5.07
C LEU A 243 -3.03 -12.69 6.34
N ASN A 244 -2.68 -13.91 6.76
CA ASN A 244 -1.80 -14.12 7.91
C ASN A 244 -0.40 -13.52 7.66
N GLY A 245 0.23 -13.87 6.54
CA GLY A 245 1.55 -13.34 6.18
C GLY A 245 1.55 -11.82 6.02
N PHE A 246 0.51 -11.27 5.39
CA PHE A 246 0.30 -9.84 5.21
C PHE A 246 0.09 -9.10 6.53
N GLY A 247 -0.83 -9.58 7.38
CA GLY A 247 -1.15 -8.96 8.66
C GLY A 247 0.02 -9.03 9.65
N GLN A 248 0.74 -10.14 9.70
CA GLN A 248 1.96 -10.28 10.52
C GLN A 248 3.06 -9.32 10.09
N ALA A 249 3.29 -9.16 8.79
CA ALA A 249 4.32 -8.26 8.26
C ALA A 249 4.03 -6.79 8.60
N ILE A 250 2.80 -6.32 8.35
CA ILE A 250 2.37 -4.94 8.69
C ILE A 250 2.43 -4.71 10.21
N ALA A 251 1.96 -5.68 11.01
CA ALA A 251 2.01 -5.57 12.46
C ALA A 251 3.45 -5.52 12.99
N ALA A 252 4.35 -6.32 12.42
CA ALA A 252 5.77 -6.31 12.77
C ALA A 252 6.40 -4.95 12.44
N PHE A 253 6.15 -4.42 11.24
CA PHE A 253 6.64 -3.10 10.82
C PHE A 253 6.21 -1.97 11.75
N ALA A 254 4.91 -1.86 12.03
CA ALA A 254 4.41 -0.81 12.92
C ALA A 254 4.91 -0.98 14.36
N THR A 255 5.07 -2.22 14.83
CA THR A 255 5.68 -2.50 16.14
C THR A 255 7.14 -2.05 16.15
N ASP A 256 7.90 -2.39 15.12
CA ASP A 256 9.33 -2.12 14.99
C ASP A 256 9.64 -0.62 15.01
N LEU A 257 8.82 0.18 14.35
CA LEU A 257 8.97 1.64 14.32
C LEU A 257 8.57 2.30 15.65
N GLY A 258 7.61 1.72 16.39
CA GLY A 258 7.19 2.26 17.69
C GLY A 258 6.74 3.71 17.59
N LYS A 259 7.36 4.61 18.37
CA LYS A 259 7.05 6.06 18.31
C LYS A 259 7.31 6.70 16.94
N ARG A 260 8.18 6.14 16.10
CA ARG A 260 8.43 6.66 14.74
C ARG A 260 7.20 6.54 13.83
N MET A 261 6.18 5.78 14.23
CA MET A 261 4.87 5.78 13.56
C MET A 261 4.12 7.13 13.65
N ASP A 262 4.60 8.09 14.46
CA ASP A 262 4.13 9.48 14.44
C ASP A 262 4.34 10.14 13.06
N ASP A 263 5.42 9.75 12.37
CA ASP A 263 5.81 10.30 11.07
C ASP A 263 5.55 9.33 9.90
N VAL A 264 4.82 8.23 10.13
CA VAL A 264 4.61 7.18 9.11
C VAL A 264 3.14 6.82 8.97
N VAL A 265 2.66 6.78 7.73
CA VAL A 265 1.36 6.22 7.36
C VAL A 265 1.57 5.08 6.37
N ILE A 266 1.01 3.91 6.70
CA ILE A 266 0.87 2.78 5.79
C ILE A 266 -0.50 2.88 5.13
N LEU A 267 -0.53 2.87 3.79
CA LEU A 267 -1.75 2.80 3.01
C LEU A 267 -1.66 1.61 2.06
N THR A 268 -2.68 0.76 2.06
CA THR A 268 -2.74 -0.42 1.18
C THR A 268 -3.69 -0.17 0.03
N MET A 269 -3.37 -0.65 -1.16
CA MET A 269 -4.19 -0.48 -2.37
C MET A 269 -4.20 -1.78 -3.18
N SER A 270 -5.29 -2.02 -3.90
CA SER A 270 -5.40 -3.03 -4.95
C SER A 270 -6.22 -2.46 -6.09
N GLU A 271 -5.94 -2.93 -7.29
CA GLU A 271 -6.45 -2.48 -8.57
C GLU A 271 -7.96 -2.67 -8.74
N PHE A 272 -8.54 -3.69 -8.11
CA PHE A 272 -9.98 -3.92 -8.06
C PHE A 272 -10.39 -4.77 -6.86
N GLY A 273 -11.69 -4.81 -6.59
CA GLY A 273 -12.30 -5.73 -5.62
C GLY A 273 -12.41 -7.16 -6.13
N ARG A 274 -13.12 -7.99 -5.37
CA ARG A 274 -13.59 -9.32 -5.82
C ARG A 274 -15.09 -9.31 -6.01
N THR A 275 -15.59 -10.17 -6.89
CA THR A 275 -17.03 -10.42 -7.05
C THR A 275 -17.70 -10.68 -5.71
N VAL A 276 -18.96 -10.21 -5.58
CA VAL A 276 -19.70 -10.36 -4.33
C VAL A 276 -20.02 -11.83 -4.07
N ARG A 277 -20.54 -12.49 -5.11
CA ARG A 277 -20.90 -13.91 -5.11
C ARG A 277 -19.66 -14.78 -5.35
N GLU A 278 -19.54 -15.88 -4.61
CA GLU A 278 -18.55 -16.91 -4.93
C GLU A 278 -18.85 -17.55 -6.31
N ASN A 279 -17.81 -17.93 -7.04
CA ASN A 279 -17.94 -18.62 -8.32
C ASN A 279 -18.12 -20.14 -8.12
N GLY A 280 -18.36 -20.87 -9.22
CA GLY A 280 -18.57 -22.33 -9.18
C GLY A 280 -17.35 -23.14 -8.70
N SER A 281 -16.17 -22.53 -8.64
CA SER A 281 -14.91 -23.15 -8.21
C SER A 281 -14.57 -22.84 -6.74
N ARG A 282 -15.52 -22.30 -5.96
CA ARG A 282 -15.30 -21.87 -4.57
C ARG A 282 -14.19 -20.81 -4.45
N GLY A 283 -14.08 -19.94 -5.45
CA GLY A 283 -13.27 -18.74 -5.41
C GLY A 283 -14.12 -17.52 -5.72
N THR A 284 -13.46 -16.41 -6.03
CA THR A 284 -14.12 -15.20 -6.54
C THR A 284 -13.39 -14.69 -7.77
N ASP A 285 -14.10 -14.05 -8.69
CA ASP A 285 -13.48 -13.38 -9.85
C ASP A 285 -13.21 -11.90 -9.58
N HIS A 286 -12.58 -11.20 -10.53
CA HIS A 286 -12.33 -9.77 -10.45
C HIS A 286 -13.66 -9.03 -10.27
N GLY A 287 -13.72 -8.18 -9.25
CA GLY A 287 -14.84 -7.32 -8.87
C GLY A 287 -14.56 -5.85 -9.17
N HIS A 288 -15.23 -4.95 -8.46
CA HIS A 288 -15.05 -3.50 -8.66
C HIS A 288 -14.56 -2.81 -7.39
N ALA A 289 -15.43 -2.52 -6.42
CA ALA A 289 -15.00 -1.87 -5.18
C ALA A 289 -14.27 -2.81 -4.22
N ASN A 290 -13.26 -2.28 -3.55
CA ASN A 290 -12.43 -2.95 -2.55
C ASN A 290 -12.43 -2.15 -1.22
N SER A 291 -11.49 -2.49 -0.34
CA SER A 291 -11.19 -1.79 0.90
C SER A 291 -9.70 -1.48 0.99
N MET A 292 -9.35 -0.28 1.44
CA MET A 292 -7.99 0.12 1.79
C MET A 292 -7.80 0.10 3.31
N LEU A 293 -6.69 -0.45 3.78
CA LEU A 293 -6.26 -0.33 5.18
C LEU A 293 -5.35 0.90 5.31
N VAL A 294 -5.57 1.68 6.36
CA VAL A 294 -4.74 2.85 6.69
C VAL A 294 -4.25 2.70 8.12
N LEU A 295 -2.94 2.67 8.33
CA LEU A 295 -2.33 2.49 9.65
C LEU A 295 -1.31 3.60 9.93
N GLY A 296 -1.46 4.31 11.04
CA GLY A 296 -0.53 5.34 11.49
C GLY A 296 -1.01 6.04 12.76
N ASN A 297 -0.14 6.76 13.46
CA ASN A 297 -0.55 7.47 14.69
C ASN A 297 -1.36 8.73 14.39
N SER A 298 -1.22 9.30 13.19
CA SER A 298 -2.05 10.41 12.67
C SER A 298 -3.38 9.96 12.05
N VAL A 299 -3.66 8.65 12.03
CA VAL A 299 -4.92 8.10 11.53
C VAL A 299 -5.98 8.20 12.62
N LYS A 300 -7.18 8.66 12.27
CA LYS A 300 -8.38 8.62 13.10
C LYS A 300 -9.00 7.22 13.03
N GLY A 301 -8.29 6.22 13.58
CA GLY A 301 -8.64 4.81 13.49
C GLY A 301 -9.77 4.34 14.40
N GLY A 302 -9.96 3.02 14.44
CA GLY A 302 -11.08 2.37 15.11
C GLY A 302 -12.42 2.60 14.40
N LYS A 303 -12.36 2.88 13.08
CA LYS A 303 -13.51 3.26 12.25
C LYS A 303 -13.41 2.68 10.85
N ILE A 304 -14.57 2.32 10.31
CA ILE A 304 -14.79 2.07 8.88
C ILE A 304 -15.27 3.38 8.25
N TYR A 305 -14.55 3.87 7.26
CA TYR A 305 -14.92 5.01 6.43
C TYR A 305 -15.46 4.53 5.10
N GLY A 306 -16.38 5.27 4.50
CA GLY A 306 -17.01 4.91 3.22
C GLY A 306 -18.53 4.89 3.32
N ASP A 307 -19.19 4.76 2.18
CA ASP A 307 -20.64 4.74 2.08
C ASP A 307 -21.08 3.33 1.67
N TRP A 308 -21.26 2.45 2.66
CA TRP A 308 -21.64 1.07 2.43
C TRP A 308 -23.13 0.96 2.08
N LYS A 309 -23.43 0.45 0.89
CA LYS A 309 -24.81 0.27 0.41
C LYS A 309 -25.41 -1.10 0.73
N GLY A 310 -24.64 -2.05 1.24
CA GLY A 310 -25.08 -3.43 1.44
C GLY A 310 -24.87 -4.32 0.21
N LEU A 311 -25.16 -5.61 0.38
CA LEU A 311 -24.98 -6.66 -0.63
C LEU A 311 -26.27 -7.13 -1.31
N ALA A 312 -27.42 -6.53 -0.96
CA ALA A 312 -28.67 -6.76 -1.68
C ALA A 312 -28.48 -6.44 -3.17
N ASN A 313 -29.15 -7.20 -4.04
CA ASN A 313 -28.87 -7.21 -5.48
C ASN A 313 -29.04 -5.83 -6.14
N GLU A 314 -30.00 -5.04 -5.70
CA GLU A 314 -30.27 -3.66 -6.14
C GLU A 314 -29.17 -2.67 -5.79
N ASN A 315 -28.32 -2.98 -4.81
CA ASN A 315 -27.19 -2.14 -4.39
C ASN A 315 -25.89 -2.50 -5.10
N LEU A 316 -25.87 -3.60 -5.85
CA LEU A 316 -24.67 -4.08 -6.54
C LEU A 316 -24.46 -3.35 -7.87
N TYR A 317 -23.20 -3.02 -8.16
CA TYR A 317 -22.81 -2.57 -9.49
C TYR A 317 -23.04 -3.69 -10.49
N GLU A 318 -23.88 -3.41 -11.49
CA GLU A 318 -24.32 -4.36 -12.52
C GLU A 318 -24.91 -5.67 -11.94
N GLY A 319 -25.48 -5.63 -10.73
CA GLY A 319 -26.03 -6.82 -10.07
C GLY A 319 -24.98 -7.87 -9.67
N ARG A 320 -23.68 -7.53 -9.72
CA ARG A 320 -22.58 -8.50 -9.59
C ARG A 320 -21.52 -8.09 -8.58
N ASP A 321 -21.11 -6.84 -8.62
CA ASP A 321 -19.95 -6.34 -7.88
C ASP A 321 -20.35 -5.35 -6.79
N LEU A 322 -19.50 -5.20 -5.79
CA LEU A 322 -19.68 -4.13 -4.81
C LEU A 322 -19.54 -2.78 -5.51
N ALA A 323 -20.51 -1.89 -5.31
CA ALA A 323 -20.48 -0.56 -5.88
C ALA A 323 -19.35 0.30 -5.31
N VAL A 324 -18.64 1.01 -6.18
CA VAL A 324 -17.66 2.03 -5.78
C VAL A 324 -18.41 3.28 -5.34
N THR A 325 -18.26 3.64 -4.07
CA THR A 325 -18.84 4.86 -3.49
C THR A 325 -17.77 5.86 -3.06
N THR A 326 -16.51 5.44 -3.05
CA THR A 326 -15.34 6.27 -2.75
C THR A 326 -14.34 6.14 -3.90
N ASP A 327 -14.03 7.24 -4.58
CA ASP A 327 -12.94 7.24 -5.56
C ASP A 327 -11.61 7.09 -4.81
N PHE A 328 -10.75 6.18 -5.27
CA PHE A 328 -9.45 5.94 -4.62
C PHE A 328 -8.60 7.22 -4.53
N ARG A 329 -8.73 8.15 -5.48
CA ARG A 329 -7.97 9.41 -5.49
C ARG A 329 -8.34 10.33 -4.34
N ASP A 330 -9.56 10.25 -3.79
CA ASP A 330 -9.92 11.01 -2.59
C ASP A 330 -9.17 10.50 -1.36
N VAL A 331 -8.92 9.18 -1.28
CA VAL A 331 -8.13 8.56 -0.20
C VAL A 331 -6.66 8.92 -0.34
N LEU A 332 -6.08 8.73 -1.53
CA LEU A 332 -4.69 9.09 -1.80
C LEU A 332 -4.45 10.60 -1.61
N GLY A 333 -5.39 11.43 -2.08
CA GLY A 333 -5.34 12.88 -1.93
C GLY A 333 -5.42 13.35 -0.48
N GLU A 334 -6.21 12.69 0.36
CA GLU A 334 -6.24 13.00 1.80
C GLU A 334 -4.88 12.71 2.46
N VAL A 335 -4.26 11.56 2.18
CA VAL A 335 -2.91 11.24 2.68
C VAL A 335 -1.88 12.25 2.15
N ALA A 336 -1.87 12.52 0.84
CA ALA A 336 -0.95 13.50 0.26
C ALA A 336 -1.09 14.89 0.88
N PHE A 337 -2.33 15.33 1.12
CA PHE A 337 -2.60 16.65 1.69
C PHE A 337 -2.29 16.74 3.17
N LYS A 338 -2.72 15.75 3.96
CA LYS A 338 -2.66 15.79 5.43
C LYS A 338 -1.36 15.27 6.00
N HIS A 339 -0.86 14.15 5.46
CA HIS A 339 0.36 13.52 5.96
C HIS A 339 1.60 14.08 5.28
N LEU A 340 1.62 14.11 3.94
CA LEU A 340 2.78 14.62 3.18
C LEU A 340 2.78 16.14 3.05
N GLY A 341 1.73 16.83 3.51
CA GLY A 341 1.60 18.29 3.48
C GLY A 341 1.48 18.88 2.07
N ASN A 342 1.24 18.07 1.05
CA ASN A 342 1.22 18.51 -0.35
C ASN A 342 -0.18 18.96 -0.77
N LYS A 343 -0.32 20.27 -0.98
CA LYS A 343 -1.59 20.91 -1.33
C LYS A 343 -1.88 20.95 -2.83
N SER A 344 -0.93 20.56 -3.68
CA SER A 344 -1.03 20.64 -5.15
C SER A 344 -1.80 19.45 -5.74
N LEU A 345 -3.01 19.17 -5.22
CA LEU A 345 -3.77 17.97 -5.58
C LEU A 345 -4.20 17.94 -7.05
N ASP A 346 -4.40 19.10 -7.67
CA ASP A 346 -4.68 19.27 -9.09
C ASP A 346 -3.52 18.80 -9.97
N LYS A 347 -2.28 18.94 -9.48
CA LYS A 347 -1.07 18.44 -10.15
C LYS A 347 -0.86 16.96 -9.86
N ILE A 348 -1.18 16.49 -8.65
CA ILE A 348 -1.04 15.08 -8.28
C ILE A 348 -2.08 14.22 -9.01
N PHE A 349 -3.32 14.67 -9.13
CA PHE A 349 -4.42 13.97 -9.81
C PHE A 349 -5.02 14.88 -10.90
N PRO A 350 -4.36 15.01 -12.06
CA PRO A 350 -4.81 15.92 -13.12
C PRO A 350 -6.20 15.52 -13.63
N ASN A 351 -7.01 16.53 -13.95
CA ASN A 351 -8.40 16.39 -14.41
C ASN A 351 -9.34 15.68 -13.42
N TYR A 352 -8.93 15.50 -12.17
CA TYR A 352 -9.80 15.06 -11.09
C TYR A 352 -9.96 16.18 -10.06
N PRO A 353 -11.20 16.62 -9.75
CA PRO A 353 -11.43 17.70 -8.78
C PRO A 353 -11.28 17.16 -7.35
N THR A 354 -10.06 16.75 -7.00
CA THR A 354 -9.68 16.38 -5.64
C THR A 354 -9.67 17.63 -4.79
N SER A 355 -10.36 17.61 -3.66
CA SER A 355 -10.32 18.71 -2.69
C SER A 355 -10.64 18.22 -1.30
N ALA A 356 -10.31 19.03 -0.30
CA ALA A 356 -10.52 18.68 1.11
C ALA A 356 -11.99 18.39 1.47
N THR A 357 -12.96 18.85 0.66
CA THR A 357 -14.39 18.57 0.88
C THR A 357 -14.79 17.15 0.48
N LYS A 358 -13.98 16.46 -0.33
CA LYS A 358 -14.19 15.06 -0.71
C LYS A 358 -13.49 14.05 0.20
N PHE A 359 -12.62 14.53 1.07
CA PHE A 359 -11.89 13.68 2.01
C PHE A 359 -12.84 12.94 2.92
N ARG A 360 -12.46 11.71 3.27
CA ARG A 360 -13.23 10.87 4.19
C ARG A 360 -12.97 11.24 5.64
N GLY A 361 -11.89 11.98 5.90
CA GLY A 361 -11.56 12.52 7.21
C GLY A 361 -10.91 11.48 8.13
N PHE A 362 -10.24 10.48 7.55
CA PHE A 362 -9.51 9.46 8.31
C PHE A 362 -8.12 9.93 8.73
N MET A 363 -7.60 11.05 8.21
CA MET A 363 -6.34 11.66 8.66
C MET A 363 -6.62 12.81 9.64
N SER A 364 -5.73 13.03 10.61
CA SER A 364 -5.79 14.15 11.58
C SER A 364 -5.67 15.51 10.91
#